data_AF-A0AAV5JK30-F1
#
_entry.id   AF-A0AAV5JK30-F1
#
_cell.length_a   1.000
_cell.length_b   1.000
_cell.length_c   1.000
_cell.angle_alpha   90.00
_cell.angle_beta   90.00
_cell.angle_gamma   90.00
#
_symmetry.space_group_name_H-M   'P 1'
#
loop_
_entity.id
_entity.type
_entity.pdbx_description
1 polymer ?
#
loop_
_entity_poly.entity_id
_entity_poly.type
_entity_poly.pdbx_seq_one_letter_code
_entity_poly.pdbx_strand_id
1 'polypeptide(L)'
;MELKRELKNLPMVIAVKAASQLDDLCFNIVCQVASTQLKMEIRVVISAPRRNPSHFDQLVKLAQSADASLMVVQYQTLDKKDDFPVRGLVKLLVDTSEPFDVKKLVKQMLDAKELPKLKWHFHALKLYTDGKDKQNRNLHCKRCLAHISGPSYQCVECDKHNFHKSCAELAGSLDGLRENCPSYLKGNKPNYKYFSEQHKCESCKVSNSNFSEHCHHCLFQTNVKLGHLPIVLRHNSHAHPLSLIIMPHAHNYQYACCGCGDLGECISYRCSDCNFNLHISYVLLQPVLKSIRHIHPLALYYGLGEDDLDYEDSQCNICNNGRNPDNWVYVCEECKWVAHIACAI
;
A
#
# COMPACT_ATOMS: atom_id res chain seq x y z
N MET A 1 15.30 9.81 -10.38
CA MET A 1 13.84 10.05 -10.22
C MET A 1 13.02 9.34 -11.30
N GLU A 2 13.56 9.18 -12.53
CA GLU A 2 12.94 8.40 -13.63
C GLU A 2 12.85 6.90 -13.37
N LEU A 3 13.85 6.26 -12.75
CA LEU A 3 13.80 4.83 -12.40
C LEU A 3 12.56 4.45 -11.57
N LYS A 4 12.21 5.30 -10.59
CA LYS A 4 11.02 5.13 -9.74
C LYS A 4 9.71 5.25 -10.51
N ARG A 5 9.70 5.89 -11.68
CA ARG A 5 8.54 6.01 -12.57
C ARG A 5 8.44 4.81 -13.51
N GLU A 6 9.56 4.33 -14.03
CA GLU A 6 9.56 3.22 -14.99
C GLU A 6 9.42 1.83 -14.34
N LEU A 7 9.93 1.64 -13.12
CA LEU A 7 9.67 0.45 -12.31
C LEU A 7 8.19 0.31 -11.89
N LYS A 8 7.37 1.36 -11.98
CA LYS A 8 5.92 1.32 -11.65
C LYS A 8 5.10 0.45 -12.59
N ASN A 9 5.64 0.14 -13.78
CA ASN A 9 4.95 -0.66 -14.78
C ASN A 9 5.19 -2.17 -14.61
N LEU A 10 6.09 -2.56 -13.69
CA LEU A 10 6.19 -3.95 -13.26
C LEU A 10 5.01 -4.24 -12.33
N PRO A 11 4.33 -5.40 -12.47
CA PRO A 11 3.10 -5.70 -11.76
C PRO A 11 3.24 -5.70 -10.24
N MET A 12 4.46 -5.55 -9.73
CA MET A 12 4.67 -5.42 -8.31
C MET A 12 6.07 -4.89 -7.95
N VAL A 13 6.11 -3.64 -7.49
CA VAL A 13 7.30 -2.96 -6.98
C VAL A 13 6.94 -2.32 -5.65
N ILE A 14 7.75 -2.61 -4.64
CA ILE A 14 7.63 -2.02 -3.32
C ILE A 14 8.75 -0.98 -3.24
N ALA A 15 8.42 0.28 -3.07
CA ALA A 15 9.42 1.33 -2.91
C ALA A 15 9.23 1.89 -1.51
N VAL A 16 9.98 1.39 -0.53
CA VAL A 16 10.06 2.05 0.78
C VAL A 16 10.55 3.48 0.53
N LYS A 17 9.75 4.47 0.98
CA LYS A 17 10.09 5.89 0.84
C LYS A 17 11.33 6.14 1.68
N ALA A 18 12.25 6.92 1.12
CA ALA A 18 13.49 7.28 1.79
C ALA A 18 13.14 8.14 3.01
N ALA A 19 13.33 7.59 4.21
CA ALA A 19 13.70 8.41 5.36
C ALA A 19 15.15 8.86 5.12
N SER A 20 15.49 10.08 5.50
CA SER A 20 16.86 10.63 5.42
C SER A 20 17.85 9.78 6.22
N GLN A 21 17.38 8.97 7.17
CA GLN A 21 18.07 7.84 7.80
C GLN A 21 17.07 6.71 8.07
N LEU A 22 17.31 5.49 7.56
CA LEU A 22 16.60 4.31 8.03
C LEU A 22 17.30 3.81 9.30
N ASP A 23 16.68 3.98 10.46
CA ASP A 23 17.16 3.36 11.69
C ASP A 23 16.91 1.83 11.67
N ASP A 24 17.52 1.11 12.61
CA ASP A 24 17.41 -0.35 12.69
C ASP A 24 15.95 -0.81 12.92
N LEU A 25 15.13 -0.02 13.61
CA LEU A 25 13.74 -0.36 13.88
C LEU A 25 12.89 -0.29 12.59
N CYS A 26 13.02 0.79 11.84
CA CYS A 26 12.39 0.99 10.54
C CYS A 26 12.85 -0.09 9.55
N PHE A 27 14.14 -0.45 9.57
CA PHE A 27 14.67 -1.49 8.71
C PHE A 27 14.12 -2.87 9.05
N ASN A 28 13.98 -3.21 10.33
CA ASN A 28 13.37 -4.47 10.77
C ASN A 28 11.91 -4.57 10.31
N ILE A 29 11.14 -3.47 10.37
CA ILE A 29 9.77 -3.41 9.86
C ILE A 29 9.74 -3.69 8.34
N VAL A 30 10.67 -3.11 7.58
CA VAL A 30 10.79 -3.37 6.13
C VAL A 30 11.07 -4.85 5.85
N CYS A 31 12.02 -5.46 6.56
CA CYS A 31 12.34 -6.88 6.43
C CYS A 31 11.14 -7.77 6.76
N GLN A 32 10.38 -7.44 7.80
CA GLN A 32 9.20 -8.19 8.20
C GLN A 32 8.10 -8.12 7.12
N VAL A 33 7.80 -6.93 6.61
CA VAL A 33 6.82 -6.74 5.52
C VAL A 33 7.27 -7.49 4.27
N ALA A 34 8.55 -7.38 3.90
CA ALA A 34 9.12 -8.08 2.77
C ALA A 34 9.04 -9.60 2.92
N SER A 35 9.29 -10.15 4.11
CA SER A 35 9.15 -11.59 4.38
C SER A 35 7.74 -12.10 4.14
N THR A 36 6.75 -11.40 4.69
CA THR A 36 5.34 -11.75 4.53
C THR A 36 4.93 -11.73 3.06
N GLN A 37 5.40 -10.74 2.32
CA GLN A 37 5.11 -10.59 0.90
C GLN A 37 5.76 -11.70 0.08
N LEU A 38 7.04 -11.99 0.29
CA LEU A 38 7.70 -13.10 -0.42
C LEU A 38 7.00 -14.44 -0.20
N LYS A 39 6.50 -14.73 1.02
CA LYS A 39 5.69 -15.93 1.32
C LYS A 39 4.38 -16.00 0.53
N MET A 40 3.87 -14.85 0.07
CA MET A 40 2.68 -14.74 -0.76
C MET A 40 3.02 -14.74 -2.26
N GLU A 41 4.27 -15.06 -2.63
CA GLU A 41 4.79 -14.99 -4.00
C GLU A 41 4.76 -13.55 -4.58
N ILE A 42 4.73 -12.56 -3.68
CA ILE A 42 4.76 -11.14 -3.98
C ILE A 42 6.26 -10.73 -4.08
N ARG A 43 6.74 -10.46 -5.32
CA ARG A 43 8.00 -9.72 -5.64
C ARG A 43 8.18 -8.43 -4.83
N VAL A 44 9.27 -8.33 -4.09
CA VAL A 44 9.56 -7.14 -3.28
C VAL A 44 10.67 -6.31 -3.94
N VAL A 45 10.47 -4.99 -3.96
CA VAL A 45 11.57 -4.05 -4.18
C VAL A 45 11.79 -3.32 -2.86
N ILE A 46 13.03 -2.96 -2.57
CA ILE A 46 13.37 -2.21 -1.37
C ILE A 46 14.25 -1.06 -1.82
N SER A 47 13.77 0.16 -1.58
CA SER A 47 14.52 1.38 -1.82
C SER A 47 15.03 1.85 -0.46
N ALA A 48 16.27 1.49 -0.11
CA ALA A 48 16.91 1.92 1.12
C ALA A 48 18.10 2.85 0.79
N PRO A 49 18.30 3.96 1.54
CA PRO A 49 19.52 4.75 1.42
C PRO A 49 20.73 3.91 1.85
N ARG A 50 21.88 4.09 1.18
CA ARG A 50 23.12 3.39 1.54
C ARG A 50 23.56 3.79 2.95
N ARG A 51 23.99 2.81 3.77
CA ARG A 51 25.18 2.85 4.68
C ARG A 51 25.16 1.91 5.90
N ASN A 52 24.41 0.79 5.89
CA ASN A 52 24.57 -0.22 6.96
C ASN A 52 24.81 -1.64 6.41
N PRO A 53 26.02 -2.21 6.56
CA PRO A 53 26.31 -3.59 6.19
C PRO A 53 25.38 -4.62 6.86
N SER A 54 24.93 -4.35 8.10
CA SER A 54 24.03 -5.26 8.82
C SER A 54 22.67 -5.38 8.14
N HIS A 55 22.15 -4.26 7.60
CA HIS A 55 20.91 -4.22 6.84
C HIS A 55 21.01 -5.07 5.57
N PHE A 56 22.15 -4.98 4.88
CA PHE A 56 22.38 -5.79 3.68
C PHE A 56 22.42 -7.29 4.00
N ASP A 57 23.12 -7.69 5.06
CA ASP A 57 23.17 -9.09 5.49
C ASP A 57 21.78 -9.64 5.85
N GLN A 58 20.93 -8.81 6.45
CA GLN A 58 19.54 -9.17 6.71
C GLN A 58 18.74 -9.38 5.42
N LEU A 59 18.92 -8.55 4.37
CA LEU A 59 18.27 -8.77 3.07
C LEU A 59 18.73 -10.08 2.41
N VAL A 60 20.02 -10.41 2.50
CA VAL A 60 20.56 -11.67 1.98
C VAL A 60 19.93 -12.85 2.71
N LYS A 61 19.91 -12.84 4.04
CA LYS A 61 19.25 -13.88 4.85
C LYS A 61 17.77 -14.00 4.53
N LEU A 62 17.08 -12.87 4.37
CA LEU A 62 15.67 -12.83 4.01
C LEU A 62 15.41 -13.52 2.68
N ALA A 63 16.17 -13.14 1.64
CA ALA A 63 16.02 -13.73 0.31
C ALA A 63 16.29 -15.24 0.32
N GLN A 64 17.36 -15.68 1.01
CA GLN A 64 17.66 -17.11 1.18
C GLN A 64 16.53 -17.86 1.91
N SER A 65 16.00 -17.30 3.00
CA SER A 65 14.92 -17.94 3.77
C SER A 65 13.61 -18.07 2.99
N ALA A 66 13.42 -17.23 1.96
CA ALA A 66 12.24 -17.20 1.12
C ALA A 66 12.44 -17.93 -0.23
N ASP A 67 13.58 -18.58 -0.45
CA ASP A 67 13.98 -19.14 -1.75
C ASP A 67 13.85 -18.12 -2.91
N ALA A 68 14.13 -16.85 -2.60
CA ALA A 68 13.99 -15.72 -3.51
C ALA A 68 15.34 -15.29 -4.08
N SER A 69 15.35 -14.89 -5.34
CA SER A 69 16.53 -14.26 -5.95
C SER A 69 16.64 -12.81 -5.50
N LEU A 70 17.74 -12.44 -4.84
CA LEU A 70 18.05 -11.06 -4.49
C LEU A 70 18.80 -10.38 -5.63
N MET A 71 18.24 -9.28 -6.12
CA MET A 71 18.86 -8.42 -7.12
C MET A 71 19.16 -7.06 -6.50
N VAL A 72 20.41 -6.61 -6.64
CA VAL A 72 20.87 -5.34 -6.07
C VAL A 72 21.11 -4.36 -7.21
N VAL A 73 20.35 -3.27 -7.21
CA VAL A 73 20.52 -2.16 -8.16
C VAL A 73 21.30 -1.05 -7.46
N GLN A 74 22.51 -0.77 -7.91
CA GLN A 74 23.41 0.20 -7.29
C GLN A 74 23.72 1.32 -8.29
N TYR A 75 23.51 2.56 -7.86
CA TYR A 75 23.96 3.73 -8.61
C TYR A 75 25.46 3.95 -8.35
N GLN A 76 26.24 4.15 -9.41
CA GLN A 76 27.59 4.70 -9.30
C GLN A 76 27.49 6.22 -9.43
N THR A 77 27.71 6.93 -8.33
CA THR A 77 28.22 8.30 -8.39
C THR A 77 29.73 8.21 -8.69
N LEU A 78 30.26 9.15 -9.47
CA LEU A 78 31.63 9.17 -10.00
C LEU A 78 32.77 9.01 -8.97
N ASP A 79 32.47 8.99 -7.66
CA ASP A 79 33.43 8.73 -6.59
C ASP A 79 33.27 7.34 -5.94
N LYS A 80 34.14 6.44 -6.42
CA LYS A 80 34.80 5.26 -5.80
C LYS A 80 34.05 4.31 -4.83
N LYS A 81 34.14 3.03 -5.21
CA LYS A 81 34.37 1.79 -4.43
C LYS A 81 33.54 1.55 -3.16
N ASP A 82 32.35 0.97 -3.33
CA ASP A 82 31.76 0.08 -2.33
C ASP A 82 31.29 -1.17 -3.06
N ASP A 83 32.10 -2.23 -3.01
CA ASP A 83 31.77 -3.52 -3.58
C ASP A 83 31.40 -4.46 -2.43
N PHE A 84 30.11 -4.76 -2.25
CA PHE A 84 29.67 -5.78 -1.29
C PHE A 84 30.05 -7.15 -1.86
N PRO A 85 31.01 -7.89 -1.29
CA PRO A 85 31.54 -9.09 -1.92
C PRO A 85 30.67 -10.28 -1.54
N VAL A 86 29.48 -10.38 -2.12
CA VAL A 86 28.63 -11.57 -1.96
C VAL A 86 28.53 -12.31 -3.29
N ARG A 87 29.10 -13.52 -3.34
CA ARG A 87 29.05 -14.43 -4.50
C ARG A 87 27.59 -14.82 -4.77
N GLY A 88 27.17 -14.77 -6.04
CA GLY A 88 25.86 -15.26 -6.49
C GLY A 88 24.75 -14.21 -6.58
N LEU A 89 25.02 -12.94 -6.27
CA LEU A 89 24.05 -11.85 -6.46
C LEU A 89 24.08 -11.28 -7.87
N VAL A 90 22.91 -11.04 -8.46
CA VAL A 90 22.78 -10.25 -9.69
C VAL A 90 22.90 -8.77 -9.30
N LYS A 91 24.02 -8.16 -9.69
CA LYS A 91 24.28 -6.72 -9.51
C LYS A 91 24.01 -5.98 -10.81
N LEU A 92 23.22 -4.92 -10.73
CA LEU A 92 23.01 -4.00 -11.84
C LEU A 92 23.61 -2.66 -11.50
N LEU A 93 24.65 -2.32 -12.24
CA LEU A 93 25.27 -1.01 -12.19
C LEU A 93 24.49 -0.10 -13.13
N VAL A 94 23.90 0.95 -12.55
CA VAL A 94 23.21 1.99 -13.33
C VAL A 94 24.17 3.16 -13.45
N ASP A 95 24.69 3.35 -14.66
CA ASP A 95 25.39 4.58 -15.02
C ASP A 95 24.36 5.71 -15.08
N THR A 96 24.69 6.83 -14.45
CA THR A 96 23.82 8.02 -14.42
C THR A 96 24.04 8.94 -15.63
N SER A 97 25.06 8.65 -16.45
CA SER A 97 25.38 9.38 -17.68
C SER A 97 24.65 8.85 -18.92
N GLU A 98 24.05 7.66 -18.87
CA GLU A 98 23.22 7.09 -19.92
C GLU A 98 21.73 6.99 -19.51
N PRO A 99 20.77 7.06 -20.45
CA PRO A 99 19.36 6.82 -20.15
C PRO A 99 19.16 5.38 -19.66
N PHE A 100 18.56 5.21 -18.50
CA PHE A 100 18.32 3.88 -17.95
C PHE A 100 17.25 3.12 -18.74
N ASP A 101 17.60 1.99 -19.32
CA ASP A 101 16.66 1.13 -20.06
C ASP A 101 15.96 0.13 -19.13
N VAL A 102 14.76 0.50 -18.65
CA VAL A 102 13.92 -0.42 -17.87
C VAL A 102 13.50 -1.65 -18.64
N LYS A 103 13.34 -1.60 -19.97
CA LYS A 103 12.93 -2.79 -20.73
C LYS A 103 14.05 -3.83 -20.73
N LYS A 104 15.31 -3.40 -20.83
CA LYS A 104 16.50 -4.26 -20.69
C LYS A 104 16.58 -4.87 -19.29
N LEU A 105 16.35 -4.08 -18.24
CA LEU A 105 16.27 -4.57 -16.86
C LEU A 105 15.18 -5.64 -16.71
N VAL A 106 13.97 -5.32 -17.14
CA VAL A 106 12.80 -6.18 -17.02
C VAL A 106 13.01 -7.48 -17.77
N LYS A 107 13.61 -7.44 -18.96
CA LYS A 107 13.97 -8.65 -19.73
C LYS A 107 14.93 -9.54 -18.95
N GLN A 108 15.99 -8.97 -18.36
CA GLN A 108 16.93 -9.72 -17.52
C GLN A 108 16.28 -10.30 -16.24
N MET A 109 15.26 -9.62 -15.69
CA MET A 109 14.46 -10.14 -14.57
C MET A 109 13.44 -11.21 -14.98
N LEU A 110 12.98 -11.20 -16.24
CA LEU A 110 11.94 -12.08 -16.76
C LEU A 110 12.48 -13.35 -17.45
N ASP A 111 13.75 -13.37 -17.84
CA ASP A 111 14.43 -14.60 -18.30
C ASP A 111 14.52 -15.66 -17.17
N ALA A 112 14.19 -15.28 -15.92
CA ALA A 112 14.00 -16.17 -14.78
C ALA A 112 12.52 -16.59 -14.61
N LYS A 113 12.08 -17.60 -15.39
CA LYS A 113 10.77 -18.31 -15.31
C LYS A 113 9.51 -17.46 -15.51
N GLU A 114 8.51 -18.03 -16.18
CA GLU A 114 7.16 -17.45 -16.29
C GLU A 114 6.62 -17.08 -14.89
N LEU A 115 6.04 -15.88 -14.77
CA LEU A 115 5.44 -15.43 -13.52
C LEU A 115 4.37 -16.43 -13.04
N PRO A 116 4.44 -16.90 -11.79
CA PRO A 116 3.28 -17.50 -11.16
C PRO A 116 2.15 -16.49 -11.21
N LYS A 117 1.02 -16.84 -11.84
CA LYS A 117 -0.20 -16.04 -11.73
C LYS A 117 -0.54 -15.97 -10.25
N LEU A 118 -0.58 -14.77 -9.67
CA LEU A 118 -0.95 -14.61 -8.28
C LEU A 118 -2.31 -15.30 -8.06
N LYS A 119 -2.37 -16.19 -7.06
CA LYS A 119 -3.62 -16.86 -6.64
C LYS A 119 -4.61 -15.89 -5.96
N TRP A 120 -4.20 -14.64 -5.79
CA TRP A 120 -4.85 -13.60 -5.03
C TRP A 120 -5.05 -12.38 -5.92
N HIS A 121 -6.16 -11.66 -5.75
CA HIS A 121 -6.43 -10.49 -6.56
C HIS A 121 -5.72 -9.24 -6.00
N PHE A 122 -4.39 -9.19 -6.12
CA PHE A 122 -3.57 -7.99 -5.87
C PHE A 122 -3.28 -7.18 -7.13
N HIS A 123 -3.93 -7.50 -8.25
CA HIS A 123 -3.68 -6.83 -9.52
C HIS A 123 -4.15 -5.38 -9.47
N ALA A 124 -3.37 -4.51 -10.12
CA ALA A 124 -3.73 -3.11 -10.25
C ALA A 124 -5.05 -2.95 -11.02
N LEU A 125 -5.92 -2.09 -10.50
CA LEU A 125 -7.13 -1.64 -11.18
C LEU A 125 -6.82 -0.34 -11.93
N LYS A 126 -6.93 -0.37 -13.25
CA LYS A 126 -6.75 0.82 -14.09
C LYS A 126 -8.10 1.44 -14.44
N LEU A 127 -8.17 2.77 -14.38
CA LEU A 127 -9.36 3.52 -14.80
C LEU A 127 -9.38 3.66 -16.33
N TYR A 128 -10.51 3.34 -16.93
CA TYR A 128 -10.83 3.58 -18.33
C TYR A 128 -12.04 4.51 -18.39
N THR A 129 -11.94 5.62 -19.13
CA THR A 129 -12.98 6.66 -19.18
C THR A 129 -14.01 6.42 -20.28
N ASP A 130 -13.58 5.86 -21.41
CA ASP A 130 -14.39 5.91 -22.65
C ASP A 130 -15.02 4.55 -22.99
N GLY A 131 -15.02 3.59 -22.05
CA GLY A 131 -15.51 2.23 -22.27
C GLY A 131 -14.70 1.41 -23.31
N LYS A 132 -13.65 1.99 -23.89
CA LYS A 132 -12.84 1.40 -24.98
C LYS A 132 -11.39 1.19 -24.54
N ASP A 133 -11.12 0.03 -23.95
CA ASP A 133 -9.94 -0.87 -24.14
C ASP A 133 -9.90 -1.85 -22.96
N LYS A 134 -9.72 -3.17 -23.08
CA LYS A 134 -9.14 -4.00 -24.14
C LYS A 134 -10.22 -4.90 -24.79
N GLN A 135 -10.25 -4.96 -26.12
CA GLN A 135 -10.88 -6.06 -26.90
C GLN A 135 -12.41 -6.30 -26.74
N ASN A 136 -13.31 -5.31 -26.86
CA ASN A 136 -14.75 -5.59 -27.09
C ASN A 136 -15.36 -6.74 -26.21
N ARG A 137 -14.94 -6.82 -24.94
CA ARG A 137 -15.33 -7.89 -24.02
C ARG A 137 -16.65 -7.50 -23.37
N ASN A 138 -17.59 -8.44 -23.30
CA ASN A 138 -18.83 -8.32 -22.54
C ASN A 138 -18.50 -8.29 -21.03
N LEU A 139 -18.01 -7.15 -20.55
CA LEU A 139 -17.55 -6.96 -19.18
C LEU A 139 -18.73 -6.59 -18.27
N HIS A 140 -18.84 -7.30 -17.15
CA HIS A 140 -19.85 -7.03 -16.14
C HIS A 140 -19.20 -6.48 -14.86
N CYS A 141 -19.88 -5.53 -14.24
CA CYS A 141 -19.47 -5.01 -12.95
C CYS A 141 -19.69 -6.05 -11.85
N LYS A 142 -18.64 -6.42 -11.12
CA LYS A 142 -18.72 -7.44 -10.07
C LYS A 142 -19.60 -7.06 -8.88
N ARG A 143 -19.86 -5.76 -8.68
CA ARG A 143 -20.73 -5.26 -7.61
C ARG A 143 -22.21 -5.32 -7.99
N CYS A 144 -22.61 -4.58 -9.03
CA CYS A 144 -24.01 -4.47 -9.45
C CYS A 144 -24.45 -5.52 -10.49
N LEU A 145 -23.50 -6.30 -11.04
CA LEU A 145 -23.71 -7.34 -12.06
C LEU A 145 -24.14 -6.83 -13.44
N ALA A 146 -24.41 -5.53 -13.59
CA ALA A 146 -24.75 -4.92 -14.86
C ALA A 146 -23.56 -4.81 -15.82
N HIS A 147 -23.86 -4.76 -17.12
CA HIS A 147 -22.87 -4.54 -18.18
C HIS A 147 -22.15 -3.19 -18.01
N ILE A 148 -20.87 -3.15 -18.36
CA ILE A 148 -20.04 -1.93 -18.29
C ILE A 148 -20.04 -1.24 -19.65
N SER A 149 -20.66 -0.06 -19.73
CA SER A 149 -20.74 0.77 -20.94
C SER A 149 -20.08 2.16 -20.81
N GLY A 150 -19.44 2.45 -19.68
CA GLY A 150 -18.85 3.77 -19.39
C GLY A 150 -17.62 3.67 -18.49
N PRO A 151 -17.30 4.74 -17.73
CA PRO A 151 -16.11 4.78 -16.89
C PRO A 151 -16.03 3.58 -15.93
N SER A 152 -14.90 2.88 -15.96
CA SER A 152 -14.73 1.63 -15.20
C SER A 152 -13.30 1.42 -14.72
N TYR A 153 -13.20 0.76 -13.57
CA TYR A 153 -11.95 0.20 -13.09
C TYR A 153 -11.87 -1.25 -13.54
N GLN A 154 -10.79 -1.59 -14.23
CA GLN A 154 -10.56 -2.91 -14.79
C GLN A 154 -9.22 -3.46 -14.34
N CYS A 155 -9.21 -4.74 -13.94
CA CYS A 155 -8.00 -5.47 -13.58
C CYS A 155 -7.08 -5.61 -14.81
N VAL A 156 -5.82 -5.20 -14.68
CA VAL A 156 -4.88 -5.20 -15.81
C VAL A 156 -4.40 -6.60 -16.21
N GLU A 157 -4.52 -7.56 -15.29
CA GLU A 157 -4.03 -8.94 -15.41
C GLU A 157 -5.16 -9.99 -15.56
N CYS A 158 -6.43 -9.59 -15.38
CA CYS A 158 -7.54 -10.53 -15.27
C CYS A 158 -8.90 -9.93 -15.66
N ASP A 159 -9.80 -10.74 -16.23
CA ASP A 159 -11.12 -10.28 -16.66
C ASP A 159 -12.22 -10.41 -15.59
N LYS A 160 -11.87 -10.86 -14.38
CA LYS A 160 -12.85 -11.22 -13.33
C LYS A 160 -13.13 -10.09 -12.34
N HIS A 161 -12.37 -9.00 -12.38
CA HIS A 161 -12.47 -7.91 -11.41
C HIS A 161 -12.59 -6.60 -12.14
N ASN A 162 -13.82 -6.33 -12.55
CA ASN A 162 -14.20 -5.11 -13.25
C ASN A 162 -15.36 -4.47 -12.48
N PHE A 163 -15.34 -3.15 -12.40
CA PHE A 163 -16.33 -2.37 -11.68
C PHE A 163 -16.62 -1.10 -12.46
N HIS A 164 -17.89 -0.67 -12.52
CA HIS A 164 -18.16 0.73 -12.86
C HIS A 164 -17.41 1.64 -11.91
N LYS A 165 -16.96 2.80 -12.37
CA LYS A 165 -16.23 3.78 -11.55
C LYS A 165 -17.01 4.09 -10.26
N SER A 166 -18.30 4.41 -10.40
CA SER A 166 -19.23 4.65 -9.29
C SER A 166 -19.41 3.45 -8.37
N CYS A 167 -19.45 2.23 -8.93
CA CYS A 167 -19.51 1.01 -8.13
C CYS A 167 -18.21 0.74 -7.39
N ALA A 168 -17.04 1.13 -7.89
CA ALA A 168 -15.78 0.91 -7.19
C ALA A 168 -15.54 1.94 -6.10
N GLU A 169 -15.80 3.21 -6.41
CA GLU A 169 -15.56 4.35 -5.52
C GLU A 169 -16.56 4.45 -4.38
N LEU A 170 -17.68 3.71 -4.47
CA LEU A 170 -18.88 3.89 -3.65
C LEU A 170 -19.45 5.31 -3.87
N ALA A 171 -20.76 5.43 -4.09
CA ALA A 171 -21.35 6.72 -4.43
C ALA A 171 -21.43 7.73 -3.25
N GLY A 172 -20.66 7.53 -2.18
CA GLY A 172 -20.64 8.37 -0.98
C GLY A 172 -19.30 9.06 -0.80
N SER A 173 -19.33 10.31 -0.31
CA SER A 173 -18.11 11.01 0.10
C SER A 173 -17.39 10.22 1.20
N LEU A 174 -16.09 10.49 1.40
CA LEU A 174 -15.34 9.97 2.55
C LEU A 174 -16.07 10.20 3.89
N ASP A 175 -16.91 11.23 4.00
CA ASP A 175 -17.71 11.50 5.19
C ASP A 175 -18.73 10.39 5.47
N GLY A 176 -19.47 9.94 4.46
CA GLY A 176 -20.40 8.82 4.60
C GLY A 176 -19.67 7.53 5.00
N LEU A 177 -18.41 7.36 4.57
CA LEU A 177 -17.58 6.24 5.00
C LEU A 177 -17.16 6.36 6.46
N ARG A 178 -16.81 7.56 6.93
CA ARG A 178 -16.42 7.83 8.32
C ARG A 178 -17.53 7.45 9.30
N GLU A 179 -18.76 7.82 8.97
CA GLU A 179 -19.95 7.58 9.78
C GLU A 179 -20.33 6.09 9.80
N ASN A 180 -20.27 5.41 8.64
CA ASN A 180 -20.85 4.07 8.50
C ASN A 180 -19.83 2.93 8.55
N CYS A 181 -18.52 3.21 8.55
CA CYS A 181 -17.52 2.15 8.61
C CYS A 181 -17.61 1.40 9.96
N PRO A 182 -17.83 0.07 9.95
CA PRO A 182 -17.89 -0.71 11.17
C PRO A 182 -16.59 -0.66 11.98
N SER A 183 -16.70 -0.59 13.31
CA SER A 183 -15.56 -0.52 14.22
C SER A 183 -14.61 -1.72 14.11
N TYR A 184 -15.15 -2.92 13.85
CA TYR A 184 -14.36 -4.14 13.69
C TYR A 184 -13.43 -4.16 12.47
N LEU A 185 -13.58 -3.20 11.53
CA LEU A 185 -12.69 -3.01 10.38
C LEU A 185 -11.63 -1.92 10.60
N LYS A 186 -11.78 -1.08 11.65
CA LYS A 186 -10.89 0.06 11.92
C LYS A 186 -9.62 -0.33 12.69
N GLY A 187 -9.63 -1.47 13.37
CA GLY A 187 -8.47 -1.94 14.13
C GLY A 187 -7.35 -2.50 13.25
N ASN A 188 -6.12 -2.50 13.77
CA ASN A 188 -4.95 -3.05 13.09
C ASN A 188 -5.09 -4.55 12.79
N LYS A 189 -5.95 -5.24 13.54
CA LYS A 189 -6.34 -6.63 13.34
C LYS A 189 -7.86 -6.74 13.25
N PRO A 190 -8.45 -6.75 12.03
CA PRO A 190 -9.90 -6.75 11.86
C PRO A 190 -10.51 -8.08 12.31
N ASN A 191 -11.72 -8.03 12.88
CA ASN A 191 -12.45 -9.24 13.26
C ASN A 191 -13.59 -9.54 12.27
N TYR A 192 -13.31 -10.41 11.32
CA TYR A 192 -14.24 -10.78 10.24
C TYR A 192 -15.46 -11.59 10.71
N LYS A 193 -15.46 -12.11 11.94
CA LYS A 193 -16.63 -12.81 12.51
C LYS A 193 -17.84 -11.89 12.69
N TYR A 194 -17.60 -10.59 12.79
CA TYR A 194 -18.64 -9.57 12.95
C TYR A 194 -19.20 -9.03 11.63
N PHE A 195 -18.89 -9.65 10.48
CA PHE A 195 -19.62 -9.32 9.26
C PHE A 195 -21.12 -9.58 9.49
N SER A 196 -21.92 -8.54 9.30
CA SER A 196 -23.38 -8.58 9.45
C SER A 196 -24.02 -9.61 8.52
N GLU A 197 -23.49 -9.73 7.30
CA GLU A 197 -23.84 -10.76 6.35
C GLU A 197 -22.59 -11.36 5.74
N GLN A 198 -22.60 -12.68 5.51
CA GLN A 198 -21.47 -13.44 4.99
C GLN A 198 -21.77 -13.97 3.60
N HIS A 199 -20.99 -13.57 2.61
CA HIS A 199 -21.21 -13.94 1.21
C HIS A 199 -20.13 -14.88 0.69
N LYS A 200 -20.57 -16.04 0.17
CA LYS A 200 -19.70 -17.02 -0.46
C LYS A 200 -19.13 -16.48 -1.77
N CYS A 201 -17.84 -16.72 -2.01
CA CYS A 201 -17.25 -16.52 -3.33
C CYS A 201 -17.74 -17.57 -4.33
N GLU A 202 -17.49 -17.33 -5.62
CA GLU A 202 -17.87 -18.24 -6.70
C GLU A 202 -17.29 -19.66 -6.49
N SER A 203 -16.00 -19.77 -6.19
CA SER A 203 -15.36 -21.07 -5.93
C SER A 203 -16.00 -21.80 -4.74
N CYS A 204 -16.25 -21.10 -3.63
CA CYS A 204 -16.88 -21.70 -2.46
C CYS A 204 -18.33 -22.11 -2.70
N LYS A 205 -19.04 -21.41 -3.59
CA LYS A 205 -20.39 -21.80 -4.04
C LYS A 205 -20.33 -23.10 -4.84
N VAL A 206 -19.42 -23.20 -5.80
CA VAL A 206 -19.25 -24.38 -6.66
C VAL A 206 -18.87 -25.62 -5.84
N SER A 207 -17.98 -25.47 -4.86
CA SER A 207 -17.57 -26.58 -3.98
C SER A 207 -18.57 -26.89 -2.87
N ASN A 208 -19.74 -26.25 -2.86
CA ASN A 208 -20.75 -26.32 -1.81
C ASN A 208 -20.19 -26.11 -0.38
N SER A 209 -19.13 -25.33 -0.25
CA SER A 209 -18.52 -24.98 1.03
C SER A 209 -19.22 -23.75 1.65
N ASN A 210 -19.17 -23.64 2.97
CA ASN A 210 -19.66 -22.46 3.68
C ASN A 210 -18.77 -21.24 3.44
N PHE A 211 -19.27 -20.05 3.81
CA PHE A 211 -18.40 -18.89 3.97
C PHE A 211 -17.21 -19.25 4.86
N SER A 212 -16.05 -18.69 4.55
CA SER A 212 -14.83 -18.91 5.32
C SER A 212 -14.09 -17.60 5.50
N GLU A 213 -13.83 -17.23 6.75
CA GLU A 213 -12.93 -16.12 7.10
C GLU A 213 -11.48 -16.38 6.68
N HIS A 214 -11.16 -17.64 6.33
CA HIS A 214 -9.87 -18.08 5.79
C HIS A 214 -9.80 -17.95 4.26
N CYS A 215 -10.91 -17.60 3.60
CA CYS A 215 -10.97 -17.44 2.16
C CYS A 215 -10.98 -15.96 1.76
N HIS A 216 -9.89 -15.48 1.16
CA HIS A 216 -9.76 -14.13 0.59
C HIS A 216 -10.97 -13.74 -0.26
N HIS A 217 -11.39 -14.61 -1.17
CA HIS A 217 -12.48 -14.33 -2.09
C HIS A 217 -13.83 -14.18 -1.38
N CYS A 218 -14.07 -14.89 -0.27
CA CYS A 218 -15.27 -14.73 0.53
C CYS A 218 -15.27 -13.39 1.26
N LEU A 219 -14.15 -13.02 1.90
CA LEU A 219 -14.01 -11.71 2.55
C LEU A 219 -14.23 -10.55 1.56
N PHE A 220 -13.59 -10.62 0.39
CA PHE A 220 -13.74 -9.62 -0.65
C PHE A 220 -15.18 -9.57 -1.20
N GLN A 221 -15.79 -10.73 -1.47
CA GLN A 221 -17.17 -10.80 -1.95
C GLN A 221 -18.17 -10.23 -0.93
N THR A 222 -17.93 -10.47 0.36
CA THR A 222 -18.70 -9.86 1.45
C THR A 222 -18.59 -8.34 1.41
N ASN A 223 -17.38 -7.77 1.33
CA ASN A 223 -17.22 -6.32 1.22
C ASN A 223 -17.87 -5.74 -0.05
N VAL A 224 -17.77 -6.45 -1.18
CA VAL A 224 -18.41 -6.03 -2.44
C VAL A 224 -19.92 -5.89 -2.27
N LYS A 225 -20.57 -6.79 -1.52
CA LYS A 225 -22.02 -6.78 -1.29
C LYS A 225 -22.47 -5.82 -0.20
N LEU A 226 -21.77 -5.78 0.93
CA LEU A 226 -22.09 -4.88 2.03
C LEU A 226 -21.81 -3.41 1.69
N GLY A 227 -20.79 -3.15 0.88
CA GLY A 227 -20.42 -1.78 0.51
C GLY A 227 -19.84 -0.95 1.67
N HIS A 228 -19.43 -1.57 2.78
CA HIS A 228 -18.84 -0.84 3.91
C HIS A 228 -17.54 -0.12 3.57
N LEU A 229 -16.76 -0.64 2.62
CA LEU A 229 -15.53 -0.03 2.15
C LEU A 229 -15.52 0.06 0.61
N PRO A 230 -15.14 1.22 0.04
CA PRO A 230 -14.84 1.31 -1.39
C PRO A 230 -13.79 0.31 -1.84
N ILE A 231 -13.93 -0.14 -3.09
CA ILE A 231 -12.90 -0.98 -3.73
C ILE A 231 -11.73 -0.10 -4.17
N VAL A 232 -12.02 1.12 -4.64
CA VAL A 232 -11.04 2.12 -5.03
C VAL A 232 -11.37 3.42 -4.33
N LEU A 233 -10.36 4.09 -3.77
CA LEU A 233 -10.51 5.34 -3.04
C LEU A 233 -9.49 6.36 -3.53
N ARG A 234 -9.90 7.62 -3.66
CA ARG A 234 -8.99 8.76 -3.81
C ARG A 234 -8.85 9.45 -2.46
N HIS A 235 -7.63 9.53 -1.95
CA HIS A 235 -7.35 10.10 -0.64
C HIS A 235 -6.44 11.32 -0.78
N ASN A 236 -6.70 12.39 -0.04
CA ASN A 236 -6.00 13.68 -0.24
C ASN A 236 -4.49 13.61 0.04
N SER A 237 -4.05 12.66 0.86
CA SER A 237 -2.61 12.45 1.11
C SER A 237 -1.84 11.79 -0.03
N HIS A 238 -2.52 11.35 -1.10
CA HIS A 238 -1.86 10.65 -2.19
C HIS A 238 -2.52 10.89 -3.55
N ALA A 239 -1.71 11.18 -4.57
CA ALA A 239 -2.19 11.52 -5.91
C ALA A 239 -2.85 10.33 -6.67
N HIS A 240 -2.38 9.10 -6.44
CA HIS A 240 -2.90 7.92 -7.13
C HIS A 240 -4.09 7.30 -6.36
N PRO A 241 -5.04 6.65 -7.05
CA PRO A 241 -6.09 5.87 -6.39
C PRO A 241 -5.49 4.73 -5.55
N LEU A 242 -6.12 4.49 -4.40
CA LEU A 242 -5.81 3.39 -3.51
C LEU A 242 -6.84 2.28 -3.69
N SER A 243 -6.39 1.04 -3.77
CA SER A 243 -7.27 -0.14 -3.84
C SER A 243 -7.38 -0.80 -2.47
N LEU A 244 -8.57 -1.29 -2.15
CA LEU A 244 -8.80 -2.08 -0.95
C LEU A 244 -8.12 -3.43 -1.07
N ILE A 245 -7.32 -3.77 -0.07
CA ILE A 245 -6.79 -5.10 0.17
C ILE A 245 -7.47 -5.67 1.40
N ILE A 246 -7.99 -6.90 1.32
CA ILE A 246 -8.59 -7.62 2.44
C ILE A 246 -8.15 -9.09 2.44
N MET A 247 -7.37 -9.48 3.43
CA MET A 247 -6.73 -10.79 3.53
C MET A 247 -7.17 -11.54 4.78
N PRO A 248 -7.28 -12.87 4.72
CA PRO A 248 -7.44 -13.70 5.91
C PRO A 248 -6.24 -13.64 6.85
N HIS A 249 -6.48 -13.78 8.15
CA HIS A 249 -5.44 -13.83 9.18
C HIS A 249 -4.38 -14.91 8.93
N ALA A 250 -4.78 -16.07 8.39
CA ALA A 250 -3.84 -17.17 8.11
C ALA A 250 -2.72 -16.80 7.11
N HIS A 251 -2.89 -15.74 6.33
CA HIS A 251 -1.85 -15.28 5.40
C HIS A 251 -0.83 -14.37 6.08
N ASN A 252 -1.08 -13.94 7.32
CA ASN A 252 -0.24 -13.00 8.07
C ASN A 252 0.14 -11.76 7.27
N TYR A 253 -0.74 -11.30 6.36
CA TYR A 253 -0.47 -10.14 5.51
C TYR A 253 -0.22 -8.89 6.36
N GLN A 254 0.93 -8.27 6.16
CA GLN A 254 1.42 -7.13 6.91
C GLN A 254 1.90 -6.02 5.97
N TYR A 255 1.74 -4.78 6.40
CA TYR A 255 2.17 -3.60 5.66
C TYR A 255 2.53 -2.47 6.63
N ALA A 256 3.41 -1.57 6.22
CA ALA A 256 3.69 -0.34 6.97
C ALA A 256 2.69 0.76 6.55
N CYS A 257 2.06 1.40 7.52
CA CYS A 257 1.15 2.51 7.27
C CYS A 257 1.93 3.82 7.06
N CYS A 258 1.72 4.49 5.93
CA CYS A 258 2.34 5.77 5.62
C CYS A 258 1.80 6.94 6.47
N GLY A 259 0.75 6.69 7.27
CA GLY A 259 0.17 7.69 8.16
C GLY A 259 0.77 7.70 9.56
N CYS A 260 1.02 6.53 10.16
CA CYS A 260 1.57 6.42 11.51
C CYS A 260 2.93 5.76 11.62
N GLY A 261 3.45 5.21 10.53
CA GLY A 261 4.68 4.41 10.55
C GLY A 261 4.51 2.99 11.10
N ASP A 262 3.43 2.70 11.83
CA ASP A 262 3.22 1.38 12.42
C ASP A 262 2.80 0.32 11.40
N LEU A 263 2.96 -0.95 11.79
CA LEU A 263 2.48 -2.11 11.06
C LEU A 263 0.95 -2.23 11.14
N GLY A 264 0.33 -2.54 10.00
CA GLY A 264 -1.05 -2.99 9.90
C GLY A 264 -1.13 -4.42 9.39
N GLU A 265 -2.23 -5.09 9.69
CA GLU A 265 -2.46 -6.47 9.26
C GLU A 265 -3.76 -6.61 8.49
N CYS A 266 -3.78 -7.57 7.56
CA CYS A 266 -4.95 -8.12 6.88
C CYS A 266 -5.74 -7.16 5.96
N ILE A 267 -6.07 -5.94 6.39
CA ILE A 267 -6.90 -5.00 5.64
C ILE A 267 -6.18 -3.66 5.49
N SER A 268 -6.16 -3.09 4.28
CA SER A 268 -5.50 -1.81 3.98
C SER A 268 -6.07 -1.14 2.74
N TYR A 269 -5.81 0.16 2.59
CA TYR A 269 -5.83 0.81 1.29
C TYR A 269 -4.41 0.94 0.75
N ARG A 270 -4.17 0.41 -0.45
CA ARG A 270 -2.84 0.34 -1.06
C ARG A 270 -2.84 0.97 -2.45
N CYS A 271 -1.84 1.77 -2.74
CA CYS A 271 -1.54 2.19 -4.10
C CYS A 271 -0.83 1.05 -4.86
N SER A 272 -1.22 0.79 -6.11
CA SER A 272 -0.49 -0.13 -6.98
C SER A 272 0.83 0.46 -7.51
N ASP A 273 0.82 1.78 -7.75
CA ASP A 273 1.88 2.49 -8.46
C ASP A 273 3.00 2.96 -7.51
N CYS A 274 2.72 2.94 -6.21
CA CYS A 274 3.59 3.40 -5.13
C CYS A 274 3.42 2.45 -3.94
N ASN A 275 4.43 2.29 -3.09
CA ASN A 275 4.26 1.57 -1.82
C ASN A 275 3.61 2.45 -0.74
N PHE A 276 2.46 3.01 -1.10
CA PHE A 276 1.67 3.84 -0.21
C PHE A 276 0.53 3.00 0.33
N ASN A 277 0.56 2.72 1.64
CA ASN A 277 -0.44 1.91 2.32
C ASN A 277 -0.99 2.68 3.52
N LEU A 278 -2.27 2.55 3.79
CA LEU A 278 -2.92 3.16 4.95
C LEU A 278 -3.77 2.14 5.69
N HIS A 279 -3.76 2.24 7.02
CA HIS A 279 -4.79 1.65 7.86
C HIS A 279 -6.16 2.24 7.51
N ILE A 280 -7.21 1.46 7.74
CA ILE A 280 -8.58 1.95 7.58
C ILE A 280 -8.85 3.14 8.51
N SER A 281 -8.38 3.09 9.76
CA SER A 281 -8.50 4.21 10.71
C SER A 281 -7.87 5.51 10.18
N TYR A 282 -6.71 5.44 9.52
CA TYR A 282 -6.01 6.60 8.96
C TYR A 282 -6.69 7.18 7.72
N VAL A 283 -7.30 6.33 6.90
CA VAL A 283 -8.14 6.74 5.77
C VAL A 283 -9.39 7.51 6.23
N LEU A 284 -9.89 7.18 7.42
CA LEU A 284 -11.11 7.76 7.99
C LEU A 284 -10.83 8.99 8.87
N LEU A 285 -9.59 9.43 9.00
CA LEU A 285 -9.29 10.66 9.76
C LEU A 285 -10.03 11.85 9.15
N GLN A 286 -10.53 12.71 10.03
CA GLN A 286 -11.16 13.97 9.64
C GLN A 286 -10.07 14.92 9.13
N PRO A 287 -10.27 15.65 8.01
CA PRO A 287 -9.29 16.64 7.55
C PRO A 287 -9.19 17.80 8.54
N VAL A 288 -10.27 18.07 9.28
CA VAL A 288 -10.33 19.08 10.33
C VAL A 288 -10.97 18.47 11.57
N LEU A 289 -10.25 18.52 12.70
CA LEU A 289 -10.69 18.01 13.99
C LEU A 289 -10.98 19.17 14.94
N LYS A 290 -12.16 19.15 15.57
CA LYS A 290 -12.46 19.98 16.74
C LYS A 290 -12.08 19.20 17.98
N SER A 291 -10.90 19.49 18.55
CA SER A 291 -10.43 18.83 19.78
C SER A 291 -10.92 19.58 21.02
N ILE A 292 -11.16 18.88 22.12
CA ILE A 292 -11.38 19.52 23.43
C ILE A 292 -10.08 20.03 24.06
N ARG A 293 -8.93 19.60 23.53
CA ARG A 293 -7.60 19.93 24.05
C ARG A 293 -7.06 21.26 23.53
N HIS A 294 -7.66 21.80 22.47
CA HIS A 294 -7.24 23.05 21.83
C HIS A 294 -8.46 23.79 21.28
N ILE A 295 -8.47 25.12 21.41
CA ILE A 295 -9.66 25.95 21.10
C ILE A 295 -9.92 26.10 19.59
N HIS A 296 -8.86 26.14 18.78
CA HIS A 296 -8.99 26.29 17.33
C HIS A 296 -9.15 24.93 16.64
N PRO A 297 -9.80 24.87 15.47
CA PRO A 297 -9.82 23.67 14.65
C PRO A 297 -8.40 23.23 14.26
N LEU A 298 -8.18 21.92 14.28
CA LEU A 298 -6.90 21.33 13.92
C LEU A 298 -6.98 20.69 12.53
N ALA A 299 -6.13 21.12 11.61
CA ALA A 299 -6.02 20.54 10.28
C ALA A 299 -5.12 19.29 10.31
N LEU A 300 -5.52 18.25 9.59
CA LEU A 300 -4.71 17.05 9.39
C LEU A 300 -3.59 17.33 8.40
N TYR A 301 -2.36 17.02 8.80
CA TYR A 301 -1.16 17.25 8.02
C TYR A 301 -0.43 15.93 7.75
N TYR A 302 0.01 15.71 6.51
CA TYR A 302 0.49 14.41 6.00
C TYR A 302 2.02 14.21 6.08
N GLY A 303 2.68 14.84 7.04
CA GLY A 303 4.14 14.86 7.22
C GLY A 303 4.78 16.12 6.63
N LEU A 304 5.72 16.72 7.37
CA LEU A 304 6.42 17.97 7.01
C LEU A 304 7.53 17.65 5.98
N GLY A 305 7.48 18.27 4.80
CA GLY A 305 8.66 18.33 3.96
C GLY A 305 9.75 19.15 4.66
N GLU A 306 11.02 18.92 4.32
CA GLU A 306 12.17 19.67 4.86
C GLU A 306 12.02 21.21 4.63
N ASP A 307 11.17 21.62 3.69
CA ASP A 307 10.94 23.01 3.29
C ASP A 307 9.82 23.75 4.07
N ASP A 308 9.08 23.08 4.98
CA ASP A 308 7.88 23.65 5.65
C ASP A 308 8.05 23.98 7.16
N LEU A 309 9.28 24.00 7.69
CA LEU A 309 9.52 24.01 9.14
C LEU A 309 9.79 25.39 9.74
N ASP A 310 8.72 26.16 9.97
CA ASP A 310 8.65 27.13 11.08
C ASP A 310 8.24 26.47 12.42
N TYR A 311 8.02 25.14 12.42
CA TYR A 311 7.66 24.36 13.60
C TYR A 311 8.91 23.75 14.23
N GLU A 312 9.64 24.57 14.99
CA GLU A 312 10.86 24.18 15.72
C GLU A 312 10.61 23.06 16.77
N ASP A 313 9.35 22.85 17.18
CA ASP A 313 9.01 21.86 18.19
C ASP A 313 8.81 20.46 17.59
N SER A 314 9.84 19.62 17.75
CA SER A 314 9.80 18.18 17.48
C SER A 314 8.92 17.39 18.47
N GLN A 315 8.04 18.06 19.23
CA GLN A 315 7.26 17.49 20.33
C GLN A 315 5.77 17.70 20.12
N CYS A 316 4.97 16.78 20.65
CA CYS A 316 3.52 16.92 20.70
C CYS A 316 3.14 17.87 21.84
N ASN A 317 2.38 18.94 21.56
CA ASN A 317 1.96 19.92 22.57
C ASN A 317 0.97 19.38 23.62
N ILE A 318 0.47 18.13 23.48
CA ILE A 318 -0.38 17.48 24.49
C ILE A 318 0.45 16.65 25.47
N CYS A 319 1.32 15.78 24.95
CA CYS A 319 2.03 14.80 25.77
C CYS A 319 3.50 15.14 26.00
N ASN A 320 4.04 16.19 25.36
CA ASN A 320 5.43 16.63 25.41
C ASN A 320 6.46 15.57 24.99
N ASN A 321 6.00 14.46 24.39
CA ASN A 321 6.90 13.44 23.85
C ASN A 321 7.34 13.84 22.45
N GLY A 322 8.56 13.39 22.10
CA GLY A 322 9.11 13.54 20.76
C GLY A 322 8.23 12.89 19.70
N ARG A 323 8.19 13.51 18.53
CA ARG A 323 7.39 13.09 17.39
C ARG A 323 8.27 12.59 16.25
N ASN A 324 7.81 11.56 15.53
CA ASN A 324 8.39 11.22 14.24
C ASN A 324 7.91 12.23 13.17
N PRO A 325 8.81 12.97 12.50
CA PRO A 325 8.47 13.96 11.47
C PRO A 325 7.62 13.40 10.33
N ASP A 326 7.86 12.13 9.97
CA ASP A 326 7.18 11.42 8.87
C ASP A 326 5.74 11.01 9.22
N ASN A 327 5.39 10.98 10.50
CA ASN A 327 4.05 10.62 10.94
C ASN A 327 3.08 11.79 10.79
N TRP A 328 1.84 11.47 10.45
CA TRP A 328 0.76 12.45 10.33
C TRP A 328 0.44 13.08 11.68
N VAL A 329 -0.02 14.33 11.64
CA VAL A 329 -0.35 15.12 12.83
C VAL A 329 -1.57 15.98 12.60
N TYR A 330 -2.15 16.42 13.71
CA TYR A 330 -3.09 17.53 13.70
C TYR A 330 -2.35 18.82 14.06
N VAL A 331 -2.56 19.86 13.26
CA VAL A 331 -1.89 21.17 13.39
C VAL A 331 -2.93 22.27 13.48
N CYS A 332 -2.76 23.18 14.43
CA CYS A 332 -3.39 24.49 14.40
C CYS A 332 -2.46 25.46 13.68
N GLU A 333 -2.89 26.01 12.55
CA GLU A 333 -2.11 27.00 11.81
C GLU A 333 -1.99 28.33 12.56
N GLU A 334 -3.03 28.71 13.32
CA GLU A 334 -3.09 29.96 14.07
C GLU A 334 -2.12 29.97 15.26
N CYS A 335 -2.10 28.90 16.04
CA CYS A 335 -1.27 28.79 17.24
C CYS A 335 0.07 28.10 17.01
N LYS A 336 0.33 27.63 15.77
CA LYS A 336 1.45 26.74 15.46
C LYS A 336 1.52 25.50 16.38
N TRP A 337 0.36 25.03 16.82
CA TRP A 337 0.22 23.94 17.78
C TRP A 337 0.12 22.60 17.05
N VAL A 338 0.90 21.60 17.45
CA VAL A 338 1.03 20.29 16.79
C VAL A 338 0.75 19.17 17.79
N ALA A 339 -0.08 18.21 17.39
CA ALA A 339 -0.37 17.04 18.19
C ALA A 339 -0.32 15.74 17.39
N HIS A 340 0.12 14.66 18.06
CA HIS A 340 -0.09 13.31 17.57
C HIS A 340 -1.58 13.07 17.29
N ILE A 341 -1.88 12.30 16.25
CA ILE A 341 -3.27 11.91 15.91
C ILE A 341 -4.00 11.34 17.12
N ALA A 342 -3.38 10.40 17.83
CA ALA A 342 -3.95 9.74 19.00
C ALA A 342 -4.05 10.64 20.25
N CYS A 343 -3.33 11.77 20.30
CA CYS A 343 -3.47 12.72 21.39
C CYS A 343 -4.62 13.71 21.15
N ALA A 344 -4.85 14.08 19.88
CA ALA A 344 -5.83 15.10 19.51
C ALA A 344 -7.27 14.59 19.48
N ILE A 345 -7.45 13.31 19.10
CA ILE A 345 -8.71 12.55 19.16
C ILE A 345 -8.95 12.11 20.60
#